data_AF-A0A8X7TE16-F1
#
_entry.id   AF-A0A8X7TE16-F1
#
_cell.length_a   1.000
_cell.length_b   1.000
_cell.length_c   1.000
_cell.angle_alpha   90.00
_cell.angle_beta   90.00
_cell.angle_gamma   90.00
#
_symmetry.space_group_name_H-M   'P 1'
#
loop_
_entity.id
_entity.type
_entity.pdbx_description
1 polymer ?
#
loop_
_entity_poly.entity_id
_entity_poly.type
_entity_poly.pdbx_seq_one_letter_code
_entity_poly.pdbx_strand_id
1 'polypeptide(L)'
;MSRPRKWADVSIDLIKDPDNFELWQQLIASAEYNDRRGIAKSTPPPQLQTLRISYARFLAKYPFMYKYWIRYAEWEFKLVDVDAAVKVYENAFQHLQYCIELWVNYLQFRINTITNNVDQILGLFEKARRLIGLHFYSYEFYTLYLSFLESYATEENQFKRKYYTLLRLILEVPLYHYEYFYKKFFELINQFASDSKHHSELKYLVPVIDLQRNVKNLPQQLKKIFTDAYITTQYKVYELYHFEKRFKRHYNDVKLISRQQLDSWLQFFDFLELKKYPQSYIEMNYWRYIYIASNYQESWINFANYSIYYKNFNSARHVLIRGWRYLGDYTILIKLIDLEVFLKQFHRAKDLIVDYLKYNVSVPIPIYEKLISIERLFNDDDDHILSLFKLIIKDTQIDWFFNVLTYYSIDNQKKLAFLEQMKEFKGKKYYDNTMKLLSGELDKEEQSAPNFTQMYEELLHSV
;
A
#
# COMPACT_ATOMS: atom_id res chain seq x y z
N MET A 1 29.93 15.48 10.24
CA MET A 1 29.43 14.71 9.07
C MET A 1 30.57 14.57 8.08
N SER A 2 30.84 13.35 7.63
CA SER A 2 31.82 13.08 6.57
C SER A 2 31.40 13.75 5.26
N ARG A 3 32.38 14.13 4.43
CA ARG A 3 32.13 14.74 3.12
C ARG A 3 31.36 13.72 2.23
N PRO A 4 30.26 14.12 1.57
CA PRO A 4 29.59 13.26 0.59
C PRO A 4 30.56 12.85 -0.53
N ARG A 5 30.38 11.64 -1.05
CA ARG A 5 31.13 11.16 -2.23
C ARG A 5 30.74 11.99 -3.47
N LYS A 6 31.51 11.89 -4.55
CA LYS A 6 31.12 12.53 -5.82
C LYS A 6 29.90 11.82 -6.39
N TRP A 7 28.96 12.59 -6.93
CA TRP A 7 27.73 12.06 -7.51
C TRP A 7 28.00 11.01 -8.61
N ALA A 8 28.97 11.28 -9.49
CA ALA A 8 29.33 10.37 -10.58
C ALA A 8 29.81 9.01 -10.07
N ASP A 9 30.68 9.00 -9.06
CA ASP A 9 31.22 7.76 -8.49
C ASP A 9 30.10 6.92 -7.84
N VAL A 10 29.21 7.56 -7.08
CA VAL A 10 28.05 6.88 -6.47
C VAL A 10 27.09 6.36 -7.54
N SER A 11 26.88 7.12 -8.63
CA SER A 11 26.04 6.68 -9.75
C SER A 11 26.59 5.44 -10.45
N ILE A 12 27.91 5.32 -10.58
CA ILE A 12 28.58 4.15 -11.15
C ILE A 12 28.43 2.93 -10.23
N ASP A 13 28.57 3.13 -8.91
CA ASP A 13 28.38 2.06 -7.94
C ASP A 13 26.91 1.56 -7.93
N LEU A 14 25.94 2.46 -8.08
CA LEU A 14 24.52 2.11 -8.20
C LEU A 14 24.17 1.33 -9.47
N ILE A 15 24.95 1.46 -10.55
CA ILE A 15 24.76 0.61 -11.74
C ILE A 15 25.14 -0.84 -11.42
N LYS A 16 26.14 -1.04 -10.56
CA LYS A 16 26.60 -2.38 -10.15
C LYS A 16 25.71 -3.00 -9.09
N ASP A 17 25.21 -2.19 -8.15
CA ASP A 17 24.33 -2.63 -7.07
C ASP A 17 23.09 -1.69 -6.95
N PRO A 18 22.08 -1.87 -7.83
CA PRO A 18 20.91 -0.98 -7.89
C PRO A 18 19.96 -1.08 -6.69
N ASP A 19 20.08 -2.11 -5.87
CA ASP A 19 19.20 -2.34 -4.71
C ASP A 19 19.78 -1.79 -3.40
N ASN A 20 21.01 -1.26 -3.44
CA ASN A 20 21.70 -0.72 -2.29
C ASN A 20 21.13 0.62 -1.84
N PHE A 21 20.31 0.58 -0.79
CA PHE A 21 19.66 1.76 -0.26
C PHE A 21 20.63 2.83 0.24
N GLU A 22 21.77 2.45 0.83
CA GLU A 22 22.73 3.42 1.34
C GLU A 22 23.39 4.21 0.19
N LEU A 23 23.71 3.55 -0.92
CA LEU A 23 24.21 4.23 -2.12
C LEU A 23 23.17 5.21 -2.69
N TRP A 24 21.90 4.84 -2.67
CA TRP A 24 20.80 5.72 -3.05
C TRP A 24 20.69 6.96 -2.15
N GLN A 25 20.83 6.80 -0.83
CA GLN A 25 20.88 7.93 0.10
C GLN A 25 22.10 8.82 -0.15
N GLN A 26 23.26 8.22 -0.41
CA GLN A 26 24.48 8.94 -0.76
C GLN A 26 24.33 9.70 -2.08
N LEU A 27 23.61 9.16 -3.07
CA LEU A 27 23.35 9.82 -4.34
C LEU A 27 22.59 11.13 -4.12
N ILE A 28 21.51 11.09 -3.33
CA ILE A 28 20.72 12.28 -2.97
C ILE A 28 21.60 13.29 -2.22
N ALA A 29 22.31 12.85 -1.18
CA ALA A 29 23.18 13.73 -0.41
C ALA A 29 24.27 14.39 -1.28
N SER A 30 24.83 13.66 -2.24
CA SER A 30 25.85 14.17 -3.17
C SER A 30 25.26 15.18 -4.14
N ALA A 31 24.05 14.93 -4.65
CA ALA A 31 23.34 15.85 -5.55
C ALA A 31 23.01 17.19 -4.86
N GLU A 32 22.58 17.14 -3.59
CA GLU A 32 22.28 18.34 -2.80
C GLU A 32 23.53 19.11 -2.38
N TYR A 33 24.62 18.40 -2.10
CA TYR A 33 25.91 19.00 -1.73
C TYR A 33 26.54 19.77 -2.88
N ASN A 34 26.34 19.30 -4.13
CA ASN A 34 26.79 19.96 -5.36
C ASN A 34 28.26 20.46 -5.27
N ASP A 35 29.18 19.56 -4.90
CA ASP A 35 30.61 19.85 -4.75
C ASP A 35 30.94 21.10 -3.91
N ARG A 36 30.30 21.26 -2.75
CA ARG A 36 30.41 22.40 -1.80
C ARG A 36 29.69 23.67 -2.22
N ARG A 37 29.19 23.75 -3.45
CA ARG A 37 28.49 24.95 -3.93
C ARG A 37 27.05 25.01 -3.39
N GLY A 38 26.51 23.87 -2.96
CA GLY A 38 25.11 23.74 -2.62
C GLY A 38 24.19 23.99 -3.81
N ILE A 39 22.89 24.02 -3.55
CA ILE A 39 21.86 24.27 -4.56
C ILE A 39 21.12 25.57 -4.21
N ALA A 40 21.03 26.47 -5.20
CA ALA A 40 20.34 27.75 -5.12
C ALA A 40 19.64 28.06 -6.45
N LYS A 41 18.81 29.11 -6.49
CA LYS A 41 18.13 29.55 -7.73
C LYS A 41 19.10 29.93 -8.86
N SER A 42 20.31 30.38 -8.50
CA SER A 42 21.38 30.74 -9.44
C SER A 42 22.22 29.55 -9.91
N THR A 43 21.95 28.33 -9.40
CA THR A 43 22.69 27.13 -9.78
C THR A 43 22.46 26.81 -11.26
N PRO A 44 23.51 26.47 -12.03
CA PRO A 44 23.39 26.15 -13.45
C PRO A 44 22.35 25.05 -13.74
N PRO A 45 21.57 25.15 -14.84
CA PRO A 45 20.53 24.19 -15.18
C PRO A 45 20.97 22.70 -15.16
N PRO A 46 22.18 22.32 -15.63
CA PRO A 46 22.62 20.93 -15.59
C PRO A 46 22.69 20.36 -14.15
N GLN A 47 23.10 21.16 -13.18
CA GLN A 47 23.21 20.72 -11.78
C GLN A 47 21.83 20.59 -11.12
N LEU A 48 20.90 21.49 -11.46
CA LEU A 48 19.50 21.36 -11.04
C LEU A 48 18.85 20.10 -11.64
N GLN A 49 19.19 19.77 -12.89
CA GLN A 49 18.73 18.55 -13.54
C GLN A 49 19.29 17.31 -12.86
N THR A 50 20.56 17.31 -12.45
CA THR A 50 21.15 16.21 -11.66
C THR A 50 20.38 15.99 -10.36
N LEU A 51 20.01 17.05 -9.63
CA LEU A 51 19.19 16.95 -8.42
C LEU A 51 17.84 16.29 -8.71
N ARG A 52 17.11 16.81 -9.70
CA ARG A 52 15.79 16.31 -10.10
C ARG A 52 15.82 14.85 -10.53
N ILE A 53 16.79 14.47 -11.36
CA ILE A 53 16.96 13.09 -11.82
C ILE A 53 17.27 12.18 -10.64
N SER A 54 18.13 12.61 -9.71
CA SER A 54 18.47 11.81 -8.53
C SER A 54 17.22 11.52 -7.69
N TYR A 55 16.41 12.53 -7.40
CA TYR A 55 15.15 12.36 -6.69
C TYR A 55 14.13 11.52 -7.47
N ALA A 56 13.94 11.78 -8.76
CA ALA A 56 13.00 11.04 -9.59
C ALA A 56 13.35 9.54 -9.66
N ARG A 57 14.62 9.20 -9.83
CA ARG A 57 15.09 7.81 -9.87
C ARG A 57 14.98 7.14 -8.50
N PHE A 58 15.39 7.84 -7.44
CA PHE A 58 15.25 7.35 -6.07
C PHE A 58 13.80 7.02 -5.72
N LEU A 59 12.88 7.96 -6.00
CA LEU A 59 11.47 7.83 -5.65
C LEU A 59 10.71 6.87 -6.57
N ALA A 60 11.19 6.64 -7.79
CA ALA A 60 10.70 5.55 -8.63
C ALA A 60 11.05 4.17 -8.05
N LYS A 61 12.23 4.02 -7.43
CA LYS A 61 12.67 2.77 -6.79
C LYS A 61 12.07 2.59 -5.39
N TYR A 62 12.00 3.66 -4.59
CA TYR A 62 11.48 3.64 -3.21
C TYR A 62 10.31 4.63 -3.01
N PRO A 63 9.17 4.42 -3.69
CA PRO A 63 8.03 5.36 -3.68
C PRO A 63 7.39 5.56 -2.30
N PHE A 64 7.58 4.63 -1.36
CA PHE A 64 7.01 4.71 -0.01
C PHE A 64 7.80 5.58 0.98
N MET A 65 8.93 6.16 0.55
CA MET A 65 9.79 6.98 1.39
C MET A 65 9.30 8.43 1.47
N TYR A 66 8.19 8.67 2.19
CA TYR A 66 7.49 9.97 2.25
C TYR A 66 8.40 11.17 2.59
N LYS A 67 9.41 10.97 3.44
CA LYS A 67 10.35 12.03 3.84
C LYS A 67 11.12 12.61 2.65
N TYR A 68 11.45 11.77 1.66
CA TYR A 68 12.15 12.20 0.45
C TYR A 68 11.21 12.92 -0.53
N TRP A 69 9.92 12.54 -0.57
CA TRP A 69 8.91 13.31 -1.32
C TRP A 69 8.77 14.73 -0.76
N ILE A 70 8.64 14.87 0.57
CA ILE A 70 8.57 16.17 1.25
C ILE A 70 9.83 16.99 0.93
N ARG A 71 11.01 16.40 1.12
CA ARG A 71 12.28 17.08 0.86
C ARG A 71 12.44 17.51 -0.60
N TYR A 72 11.95 16.70 -1.54
CA TYR A 72 11.96 17.05 -2.96
C TYR A 72 11.01 18.21 -3.28
N ALA A 73 9.80 18.20 -2.70
CA ALA A 73 8.84 19.29 -2.86
C ALA A 73 9.39 20.61 -2.29
N GLU A 74 10.08 20.56 -1.14
CA GLU A 74 10.79 21.71 -0.58
C GLU A 74 11.87 22.26 -1.51
N TRP A 75 12.62 21.39 -2.21
CA TRP A 75 13.58 21.82 -3.21
C TRP A 75 12.91 22.50 -4.40
N GLU A 76 11.86 21.90 -4.98
CA GLU A 76 11.15 22.51 -6.10
C GLU A 76 10.49 23.85 -5.71
N PHE A 77 9.97 23.97 -4.49
CA PHE A 77 9.46 25.24 -3.97
C PHE A 77 10.57 26.29 -3.87
N LYS A 78 11.73 25.92 -3.32
CA LYS A 78 12.88 26.83 -3.17
C LYS A 78 13.46 27.25 -4.51
N LEU A 79 13.42 26.40 -5.53
CA LEU A 79 14.11 26.60 -6.80
C LEU A 79 13.21 27.20 -7.88
N VAL A 80 11.94 26.84 -7.91
CA VAL A 80 10.99 27.23 -8.94
C VAL A 80 9.87 28.06 -8.33
N ASP A 81 8.79 27.42 -7.92
CA ASP A 81 7.55 28.05 -7.46
C ASP A 81 6.67 27.04 -6.68
N VAL A 82 5.49 27.52 -6.29
CA VAL A 82 4.48 26.73 -5.57
C VAL A 82 3.96 25.58 -6.44
N ASP A 83 3.73 25.81 -7.73
CA ASP A 83 3.12 24.84 -8.64
C ASP A 83 4.04 23.63 -8.88
N ALA A 84 5.35 23.86 -8.99
CA ALA A 84 6.34 22.80 -9.10
C ALA A 84 6.33 21.89 -7.85
N ALA A 85 6.26 22.47 -6.66
CA ALA A 85 6.15 21.71 -5.42
C ALA A 85 4.82 20.94 -5.31
N VAL A 86 3.70 21.57 -5.70
CA VAL A 86 2.39 20.90 -5.74
C VAL A 86 2.42 19.65 -6.62
N LYS A 87 3.04 19.72 -7.82
CA LYS A 87 3.20 18.55 -8.70
C LYS A 87 3.97 17.42 -8.04
N VAL A 88 4.99 17.72 -7.22
CA VAL A 88 5.73 16.69 -6.46
C VAL A 88 4.83 16.03 -5.42
N TYR A 89 4.02 16.79 -4.67
CA TYR A 89 3.05 16.21 -3.73
C TYR A 89 1.97 15.38 -4.45
N GLU A 90 1.44 15.85 -5.58
CA GLU A 90 0.45 15.11 -6.37
C GLU A 90 1.00 13.76 -6.85
N ASN A 91 2.25 13.74 -7.31
CA ASN A 91 2.95 12.49 -7.65
C ASN A 91 3.14 11.60 -6.42
N ALA A 92 3.52 12.17 -5.27
CA ALA A 92 3.65 11.43 -4.02
C ALA A 92 2.34 10.76 -3.60
N PHE A 93 1.19 11.44 -3.77
CA PHE A 93 -0.13 10.90 -3.43
C PHE A 93 -0.58 9.74 -4.33
N GLN A 94 -0.01 9.56 -5.53
CA GLN A 94 -0.23 8.34 -6.32
C GLN A 94 0.27 7.10 -5.59
N HIS A 95 1.23 7.27 -4.67
CA HIS A 95 1.80 6.20 -3.88
C HIS A 95 1.33 6.22 -2.41
N LEU A 96 1.26 7.39 -1.80
CA LEU A 96 1.16 7.55 -0.34
C LEU A 96 -0.14 8.26 0.08
N GLN A 97 -1.27 7.95 -0.58
CA GLN A 97 -2.56 8.60 -0.32
C GLN A 97 -3.08 8.45 1.14
N TYR A 98 -2.65 7.43 1.89
CA TYR A 98 -3.03 7.23 3.29
C TYR A 98 -1.92 7.61 4.28
N CYS A 99 -0.82 8.24 3.81
CA CYS A 99 0.27 8.68 4.66
C CYS A 99 -0.09 10.00 5.34
N ILE A 100 -0.25 9.95 6.66
CA ILE A 100 -0.66 11.11 7.45
C ILE A 100 0.39 12.22 7.44
N GLU A 101 1.66 11.88 7.56
CA GLU A 101 2.76 12.85 7.62
C GLU A 101 2.88 13.65 6.32
N LEU A 102 2.67 12.97 5.18
CA LEU A 102 2.67 13.62 3.87
C LEU A 102 1.50 14.61 3.74
N TRP A 103 0.30 14.23 4.16
CA TRP A 103 -0.88 15.12 4.14
C TRP A 103 -0.72 16.33 5.05
N VAL A 104 -0.28 16.12 6.31
CA VAL A 104 -0.07 17.23 7.27
C VAL A 104 0.96 18.21 6.73
N ASN A 105 2.07 17.71 6.20
CA ASN A 105 3.11 18.54 5.61
C ASN A 105 2.60 19.31 4.36
N TYR A 106 1.85 18.62 3.47
CA TYR A 106 1.27 19.27 2.29
C TYR A 106 0.26 20.36 2.65
N LEU A 107 -0.66 20.08 3.59
CA LEU A 107 -1.67 21.05 4.03
C LEU A 107 -1.02 22.27 4.69
N GLN A 108 0.02 22.05 5.51
CA GLN A 108 0.80 23.15 6.10
C GLN A 108 1.48 23.98 5.01
N PHE A 109 2.10 23.33 4.01
CA PHE A 109 2.70 24.01 2.87
C PHE A 109 1.67 24.86 2.10
N ARG A 110 0.47 24.31 1.87
CA ARG A 110 -0.62 25.03 1.19
C ARG A 110 -1.15 26.21 1.99
N ILE A 111 -1.22 26.11 3.32
CA ILE A 111 -1.56 27.25 4.18
C ILE A 111 -0.47 28.33 4.10
N ASN A 112 0.80 27.95 4.15
CA ASN A 112 1.91 28.91 4.12
C ASN A 112 2.06 29.63 2.77
N THR A 113 1.53 29.03 1.70
CA THR A 113 1.57 29.56 0.32
C THR A 113 0.20 30.04 -0.15
N ILE A 114 -0.75 30.23 0.77
CA ILE A 114 -2.09 30.69 0.46
C ILE A 114 -2.03 32.12 -0.10
N THR A 115 -2.81 32.35 -1.16
CA THR A 115 -3.05 33.69 -1.70
C THR A 115 -4.48 34.10 -1.35
N ASN A 116 -5.46 33.77 -2.20
CA ASN A 116 -6.88 34.10 -1.98
C ASN A 116 -7.83 32.88 -2.12
N ASN A 117 -7.31 31.68 -2.35
CA ASN A 117 -8.11 30.49 -2.68
C ASN A 117 -8.41 29.60 -1.45
N VAL A 118 -8.99 30.20 -0.42
CA VAL A 118 -9.24 29.52 0.87
C VAL A 118 -10.16 28.30 0.71
N ASP A 119 -11.18 28.38 -0.16
CA ASP A 119 -12.09 27.27 -0.43
C ASP A 119 -11.40 26.07 -1.10
N GLN A 120 -10.39 26.32 -1.94
CA GLN A 120 -9.61 25.24 -2.54
C GLN A 120 -8.84 24.47 -1.47
N ILE A 121 -8.28 25.17 -0.49
CA ILE A 121 -7.56 24.55 0.64
C ILE A 121 -8.55 23.78 1.54
N LEU A 122 -9.75 24.33 1.78
CA LEU A 122 -10.81 23.58 2.47
C LEU A 122 -11.13 22.27 1.73
N GLY A 123 -11.21 22.30 0.40
CA GLY A 123 -11.39 21.10 -0.42
C GLY A 123 -10.28 20.06 -0.22
N LEU A 124 -9.03 20.50 -0.06
CA LEU A 124 -7.90 19.61 0.26
C LEU A 124 -8.02 19.02 1.66
N PHE A 125 -8.41 19.81 2.66
CA PHE A 125 -8.67 19.30 4.01
C PHE A 125 -9.78 18.25 4.02
N GLU A 126 -10.87 18.47 3.28
CA GLU A 126 -11.95 17.48 3.17
C GLU A 126 -11.51 16.21 2.43
N LYS A 127 -10.68 16.33 1.39
CA LYS A 127 -10.07 15.18 0.71
C LYS A 127 -9.18 14.39 1.68
N ALA A 128 -8.30 15.07 2.42
CA ALA A 128 -7.45 14.45 3.43
C ALA A 128 -8.29 13.77 4.52
N ARG A 129 -9.33 14.43 5.04
CA ARG A 129 -10.21 13.88 6.08
C ARG A 129 -10.86 12.55 5.65
N ARG A 130 -11.26 12.41 4.38
CA ARG A 130 -11.83 11.15 3.86
C ARG A 130 -10.82 10.00 3.82
N LEU A 131 -9.54 10.30 3.66
CA LEU A 131 -8.48 9.30 3.55
C LEU A 131 -7.84 8.97 4.89
N ILE A 132 -7.47 9.99 5.68
CA ILE A 132 -6.68 9.87 6.91
C ILE A 132 -7.41 10.35 8.17
N GLY A 133 -8.64 10.86 8.06
CA GLY A 133 -9.36 11.43 9.21
C GLY A 133 -9.78 10.41 10.27
N LEU A 134 -9.75 9.11 9.95
CA LEU A 134 -9.98 8.07 10.95
C LEU A 134 -8.67 7.49 11.50
N HIS A 135 -7.50 7.92 11.01
CA HIS A 135 -6.21 7.40 11.46
C HIS A 135 -6.03 7.63 12.96
N PHE A 136 -5.54 6.61 13.68
CA PHE A 136 -5.39 6.65 15.14
C PHE A 136 -4.54 7.84 15.62
N TYR A 137 -3.50 8.18 14.84
CA TYR A 137 -2.62 9.33 15.08
C TYR A 137 -3.03 10.61 14.32
N SER A 138 -4.31 10.82 13.96
CA SER A 138 -4.75 12.03 13.22
C SER A 138 -4.87 13.32 14.04
N TYR A 139 -4.19 13.37 15.19
CA TYR A 139 -4.17 14.54 16.07
C TYR A 139 -3.62 15.79 15.36
N GLU A 140 -2.42 15.71 14.77
CA GLU A 140 -1.76 16.82 14.08
C GLU A 140 -2.57 17.30 12.87
N PHE A 141 -3.24 16.38 12.17
CA PHE A 141 -4.12 16.71 11.07
C PHE A 141 -5.33 17.54 11.52
N TYR A 142 -6.02 17.11 12.59
CA TYR A 142 -7.21 17.81 13.06
C TYR A 142 -6.89 19.12 13.77
N THR A 143 -5.76 19.21 14.48
CA THR A 143 -5.32 20.50 15.05
C THR A 143 -5.02 21.51 13.95
N LEU A 144 -4.33 21.09 12.89
CA LEU A 144 -4.08 21.92 11.71
C LEU A 144 -5.38 22.32 10.99
N TYR A 145 -6.34 21.40 10.86
CA TYR A 145 -7.61 21.69 10.19
C TYR A 145 -8.45 22.69 11.01
N LEU A 146 -8.53 22.51 12.32
CA LEU A 146 -9.24 23.44 13.20
C LEU A 146 -8.58 24.82 13.21
N SER A 147 -7.24 24.90 13.26
CA SER A 147 -6.53 26.18 13.23
C SER A 147 -6.71 26.91 11.90
N PHE A 148 -6.76 26.19 10.78
CA PHE A 148 -7.10 26.75 9.47
C PHE A 148 -8.51 27.36 9.46
N LEU A 149 -9.51 26.61 9.91
CA LEU A 149 -10.89 27.11 9.95
C LEU A 149 -11.04 28.33 10.86
N GLU A 150 -10.34 28.36 11.98
CA GLU A 150 -10.34 29.48 12.93
C GLU A 150 -9.63 30.72 12.36
N SER A 151 -8.45 30.55 11.75
CA SER A 151 -7.63 31.66 11.25
C SER A 151 -8.22 32.34 10.01
N TYR A 152 -8.94 31.60 9.17
CA TYR A 152 -9.52 32.10 7.92
C TYR A 152 -11.05 32.24 7.97
N ALA A 153 -11.66 32.19 9.17
CA ALA A 153 -13.08 32.40 9.31
C ALA A 153 -13.47 33.84 8.94
N THR A 154 -14.46 33.97 8.06
CA THR A 154 -15.16 35.23 7.78
C THR A 154 -16.65 35.01 8.03
N GLU A 155 -17.41 36.11 8.17
CA GLU A 155 -18.87 36.00 8.37
C GLU A 155 -19.58 35.35 7.16
N GLU A 156 -18.99 35.42 5.96
CA GLU A 156 -19.58 34.94 4.71
C GLU A 156 -19.27 33.45 4.42
N ASN A 157 -18.09 32.94 4.77
CA ASN A 157 -17.61 31.63 4.31
C ASN A 157 -18.08 30.42 5.14
N GLN A 158 -18.88 30.62 6.19
CA GLN A 158 -19.39 29.56 7.08
C GLN A 158 -18.31 28.71 7.79
N PHE A 159 -17.04 29.10 7.78
CA PHE A 159 -15.97 28.31 8.40
C PHE A 159 -16.17 28.14 9.90
N LYS A 160 -16.74 29.16 10.54
CA LYS A 160 -17.14 29.10 11.95
C LYS A 160 -18.12 27.94 12.22
N ARG A 161 -19.17 27.79 11.41
CA ARG A 161 -20.09 26.64 11.49
C ARG A 161 -19.35 25.32 11.27
N LYS A 162 -18.49 25.27 10.25
CA LYS A 162 -17.70 24.09 9.90
C LYS A 162 -16.79 23.66 11.04
N TYR A 163 -16.14 24.61 11.71
CA TYR A 163 -15.28 24.38 12.87
C TYR A 163 -16.02 23.65 13.99
N TYR A 164 -17.19 24.16 14.39
CA TYR A 164 -18.00 23.53 15.46
C TYR A 164 -18.50 22.14 15.06
N THR A 165 -18.96 21.99 13.81
CA THR A 165 -19.42 20.68 13.31
C THR A 165 -18.26 19.68 13.27
N LEU A 166 -17.08 20.12 12.80
CA LEU A 166 -15.88 19.28 12.75
C LEU A 166 -15.40 18.89 14.15
N LEU A 167 -15.34 19.84 15.09
CA LEU A 167 -14.95 19.56 16.46
C LEU A 167 -15.86 18.49 17.07
N ARG A 168 -17.17 18.59 16.86
CA ARG A 168 -18.13 17.56 17.31
C ARG A 168 -17.86 16.20 16.67
N LEU A 169 -17.59 16.15 15.36
CA LEU A 169 -17.27 14.89 14.66
C LEU A 169 -16.00 14.24 15.19
N ILE A 170 -14.97 15.02 15.53
CA ILE A 170 -13.69 14.50 16.04
C ILE A 170 -13.88 13.72 17.35
N LEU A 171 -14.83 14.11 18.20
CA LEU A 171 -15.08 13.45 19.50
C LEU A 171 -15.52 11.99 19.37
N GLU A 172 -16.11 11.63 18.22
CA GLU A 172 -16.54 10.26 17.91
C GLU A 172 -15.40 9.40 17.33
N VAL A 173 -14.28 10.02 16.93
CA VAL A 173 -13.12 9.32 16.38
C VAL A 173 -12.20 8.87 17.54
N PRO A 174 -11.88 7.57 17.65
CA PRO A 174 -11.00 7.08 18.70
C PRO A 174 -9.53 7.34 18.34
N LEU A 175 -9.07 8.56 18.62
CA LEU A 175 -7.71 9.04 18.38
C LEU A 175 -6.81 8.82 19.59
N TYR A 176 -5.48 8.78 19.39
CA TYR A 176 -4.53 8.70 20.48
C TYR A 176 -4.66 9.87 21.46
N HIS A 177 -4.73 11.10 20.95
CA HIS A 177 -4.88 12.35 21.72
C HIS A 177 -6.33 12.87 21.70
N TYR A 178 -7.31 11.99 21.91
CA TYR A 178 -8.73 12.36 21.94
C TYR A 178 -9.06 13.35 23.06
N GLU A 179 -8.36 13.26 24.19
CA GLU A 179 -8.54 14.08 25.39
C GLU A 179 -8.39 15.58 25.11
N TYR A 180 -7.51 15.95 24.17
CA TYR A 180 -7.30 17.33 23.77
C TYR A 180 -8.57 17.95 23.19
N PHE A 181 -9.24 17.24 22.27
CA PHE A 181 -10.45 17.74 21.61
C PHE A 181 -11.64 17.80 22.57
N TYR A 182 -11.75 16.83 23.48
CA TYR A 182 -12.74 16.88 24.55
C TYR A 182 -12.53 18.05 25.49
N LYS A 183 -11.28 18.34 25.89
CA LYS A 183 -10.94 19.52 26.68
C LYS A 183 -11.36 20.81 25.97
N LYS A 184 -10.98 20.96 24.69
CA LYS A 184 -11.37 22.12 23.86
C LYS A 184 -12.90 22.25 23.77
N PHE A 185 -13.62 21.14 23.66
CA PHE A 185 -15.08 21.12 23.59
C PHE A 185 -15.75 21.50 24.93
N PHE A 186 -15.23 21.01 26.06
CA PHE A 186 -15.78 21.38 27.37
C PHE A 186 -15.50 22.83 27.74
N GLU A 187 -14.34 23.38 27.38
CA GLU A 187 -14.03 24.80 27.52
C GLU A 187 -15.05 25.67 26.75
N LEU A 188 -15.38 25.24 25.54
CA LEU A 188 -16.36 25.89 24.67
C LEU A 188 -17.79 25.81 25.24
N ILE A 189 -18.20 24.67 25.83
CA ILE A 189 -19.46 24.58 26.58
C ILE A 189 -19.49 25.56 27.75
N ASN A 190 -18.39 25.68 28.50
CA ASN A 190 -18.31 26.62 29.63
C ASN A 190 -18.41 28.08 29.16
N GLN A 191 -17.75 28.44 28.05
CA GLN A 191 -17.86 29.77 27.44
C GLN A 191 -19.31 30.09 27.06
N PHE A 192 -20.03 29.12 26.48
CA PHE A 192 -21.44 29.28 26.13
C PHE A 192 -22.35 29.43 27.36
N ALA A 193 -22.00 28.81 28.49
CA ALA A 193 -22.71 29.00 29.75
C ALA A 193 -22.48 30.40 30.35
N SER A 194 -21.31 30.98 30.15
CA SER A 194 -20.91 32.25 30.76
C SER A 194 -21.27 33.49 29.94
N ASP A 195 -21.28 33.41 28.60
CA ASP A 195 -21.51 34.57 27.72
C ASP A 195 -22.68 34.37 26.75
N SER A 196 -23.67 35.27 26.84
CA SER A 196 -24.87 35.28 25.98
C SER A 196 -24.56 35.50 24.50
N LYS A 197 -23.42 36.13 24.17
CA LYS A 197 -23.01 36.42 22.78
C LYS A 197 -22.78 35.16 21.95
N HIS A 198 -22.28 34.11 22.60
CA HIS A 198 -21.95 32.85 21.95
C HIS A 198 -23.13 31.87 21.82
N HIS A 199 -24.32 32.22 22.35
CA HIS A 199 -25.49 31.34 22.27
C HIS A 199 -25.95 31.09 20.83
N SER A 200 -25.66 32.01 19.92
CA SER A 200 -25.97 31.84 18.49
C SER A 200 -25.17 30.71 17.83
N GLU A 201 -24.05 30.28 18.44
CA GLU A 201 -23.16 29.22 17.95
C GLU A 201 -23.59 27.83 18.44
N LEU A 202 -24.38 27.76 19.53
CA LEU A 202 -24.92 26.50 20.08
C LEU A 202 -25.73 25.71 19.04
N LYS A 203 -26.37 26.40 18.09
CA LYS A 203 -27.13 25.79 16.98
C LYS A 203 -26.29 24.91 16.06
N TYR A 204 -24.97 25.07 16.09
CA TYR A 204 -24.05 24.25 15.30
C TYR A 204 -23.60 22.98 16.03
N LEU A 205 -23.76 22.93 17.35
CA LEU A 205 -23.38 21.78 18.17
C LEU A 205 -24.55 20.85 18.49
N VAL A 206 -25.73 21.43 18.68
CA VAL A 206 -26.90 20.73 19.21
C VAL A 206 -28.08 20.90 18.24
N PRO A 207 -28.93 19.87 18.05
CA PRO A 207 -30.17 20.03 17.29
C PRO A 207 -31.02 21.20 17.81
N VAL A 208 -31.64 21.94 16.89
CA VAL A 208 -32.45 23.14 17.19
C VAL A 208 -33.60 22.84 18.16
N ILE A 209 -34.12 21.61 18.14
CA ILE A 209 -35.21 21.15 19.00
C ILE A 209 -34.80 21.16 20.50
N ASP A 210 -33.55 20.82 20.79
CA ASP A 210 -33.05 20.78 22.18
C ASP A 210 -32.75 22.19 22.71
N LEU A 211 -32.44 23.14 21.81
CA LEU A 211 -32.28 24.56 22.14
C LEU A 211 -33.60 25.21 22.58
N GLN A 212 -34.74 24.74 22.07
CA GLN A 212 -36.05 25.31 22.37
C GLN A 212 -36.63 24.84 23.71
N ARG A 213 -36.17 23.70 24.25
CA ARG A 213 -36.81 23.06 25.41
C ARG A 213 -36.23 23.46 26.77
N ASN A 214 -34.96 23.88 26.88
CA ASN A 214 -34.35 24.27 28.19
C ASN A 214 -32.98 24.98 28.08
N VAL A 215 -32.94 26.24 27.62
CA VAL A 215 -31.66 26.99 27.43
C VAL A 215 -30.81 27.09 28.71
N LYS A 216 -31.43 27.29 29.90
CA LYS A 216 -30.70 27.48 31.18
C LYS A 216 -29.95 26.23 31.67
N ASN A 217 -30.49 25.03 31.44
CA ASN A 217 -29.88 23.76 31.89
C ASN A 217 -29.09 23.06 30.77
N LEU A 218 -29.12 23.61 29.55
CA LEU A 218 -28.50 23.02 28.37
C LEU A 218 -26.99 22.77 28.54
N PRO A 219 -26.16 23.69 29.07
CA PRO A 219 -24.73 23.43 29.23
C PRO A 219 -24.43 22.25 30.15
N GLN A 220 -25.21 22.09 31.22
CA GLN A 220 -25.05 20.99 32.17
C GLN A 220 -25.49 19.66 31.57
N GLN A 221 -26.57 19.66 30.77
CA GLN A 221 -27.02 18.49 30.02
C GLN A 221 -26.00 18.07 28.95
N LEU A 222 -25.47 19.02 28.18
CA LEU A 222 -24.42 18.76 27.18
C LEU A 222 -23.17 18.21 27.85
N LYS A 223 -22.72 18.81 28.96
CA LYS A 223 -21.56 18.32 29.71
C LYS A 223 -21.75 16.87 30.14
N LYS A 224 -22.95 16.49 30.60
CA LYS A 224 -23.27 15.10 30.94
C LYS A 224 -23.19 14.18 29.71
N ILE A 225 -23.89 14.51 28.63
CA ILE A 225 -23.92 13.71 27.39
C ILE A 225 -22.50 13.48 26.84
N PHE A 226 -21.69 14.53 26.79
CA PHE A 226 -20.33 14.43 26.24
C PHE A 226 -19.33 13.81 27.23
N THR A 227 -19.66 13.74 28.52
CA THR A 227 -18.90 12.92 29.49
C THR A 227 -19.15 11.43 29.22
N ASP A 228 -20.38 11.02 28.93
CA ASP A 228 -20.69 9.63 28.56
C ASP A 228 -20.02 9.25 27.22
N ALA A 229 -20.04 10.18 26.25
CA ALA A 229 -19.32 10.03 24.99
C ALA A 229 -17.80 9.91 25.22
N TYR A 230 -17.22 10.74 26.09
CA TYR A 230 -15.81 10.66 26.47
C TYR A 230 -15.42 9.28 26.99
N ILE A 231 -16.21 8.72 27.92
CA ILE A 231 -15.95 7.39 28.49
C ILE A 231 -16.01 6.31 27.39
N THR A 232 -16.98 6.43 26.49
CA THR A 232 -17.12 5.50 25.35
C THR A 232 -15.93 5.59 24.39
N THR A 233 -15.51 6.80 24.02
CA THR A 233 -14.34 7.02 23.15
C THR A 233 -13.07 6.53 23.85
N GLN A 234 -12.89 6.83 25.14
CA GLN A 234 -11.75 6.35 25.94
C GLN A 234 -11.64 4.82 25.92
N TYR A 235 -12.76 4.11 26.07
CA TYR A 235 -12.77 2.64 25.99
C TYR A 235 -12.36 2.13 24.60
N LYS A 236 -12.88 2.72 23.52
CA LYS A 236 -12.49 2.37 22.15
C LYS A 236 -11.00 2.65 21.88
N VAL A 237 -10.50 3.79 22.36
CA VAL A 237 -9.08 4.16 22.26
C VAL A 237 -8.23 3.15 23.01
N TYR A 238 -8.64 2.71 24.20
CA TYR A 238 -7.94 1.68 24.95
C TYR A 238 -7.85 0.35 24.17
N GLU A 239 -8.96 -0.10 23.56
CA GLU A 239 -8.97 -1.31 22.72
C GLU A 239 -8.00 -1.18 21.54
N LEU A 240 -8.04 -0.07 20.81
CA LEU A 240 -7.15 0.17 19.66
C LEU A 240 -5.68 0.32 20.08
N TYR A 241 -5.42 1.03 21.18
CA TYR A 241 -4.07 1.27 21.69
C TYR A 241 -3.34 -0.03 22.05
N HIS A 242 -4.08 -1.05 22.50
CA HIS A 242 -3.51 -2.36 22.78
C HIS A 242 -2.81 -2.99 21.55
N PHE A 243 -3.30 -2.70 20.35
CA PHE A 243 -2.68 -3.08 19.08
C PHE A 243 -1.66 -2.05 18.60
N GLU A 244 -2.03 -0.76 18.58
CA GLU A 244 -1.18 0.31 18.04
C GLU A 244 0.19 0.39 18.71
N LYS A 245 0.27 0.16 20.04
CA LYS A 245 1.55 0.13 20.78
C LYS A 245 2.52 -0.96 20.31
N ARG A 246 2.04 -2.01 19.62
CA ARG A 246 2.86 -3.11 19.08
C ARG A 246 3.56 -2.71 17.78
N PHE A 247 3.03 -1.71 17.07
CA PHE A 247 3.57 -1.21 15.81
C PHE A 247 4.70 -0.21 16.06
N LYS A 248 5.91 -0.72 16.35
CA LYS A 248 7.07 0.14 16.67
C LYS A 248 7.54 1.05 15.52
N ARG A 249 7.14 0.74 14.27
CA ARG A 249 7.54 1.48 13.07
C ARG A 249 6.31 1.84 12.26
N HIS A 250 6.17 3.12 11.91
CA HIS A 250 5.04 3.66 11.14
C HIS A 250 5.42 4.12 9.73
N TYR A 251 6.67 3.88 9.31
CA TYR A 251 7.21 4.31 8.03
C TYR A 251 7.92 3.16 7.31
N ASN A 252 8.09 3.30 5.99
CA ASN A 252 8.81 2.32 5.18
C ASN A 252 10.30 2.35 5.48
N ASP A 253 10.91 1.18 5.55
CA ASP A 253 12.36 1.02 5.72
C ASP A 253 12.79 -0.21 4.91
N VAL A 254 14.04 -0.23 4.46
CA VAL A 254 14.63 -1.40 3.80
C VAL A 254 14.86 -2.51 4.81
N LYS A 255 15.06 -2.17 6.09
CA LYS A 255 15.11 -3.16 7.16
C LYS A 255 13.78 -3.88 7.31
N LEU A 256 13.84 -5.20 7.29
CA LEU A 256 12.72 -6.09 7.53
C LEU A 256 12.18 -5.93 8.97
N ILE A 257 10.86 -6.03 9.13
CA ILE A 257 10.20 -6.16 10.44
C ILE A 257 10.14 -7.63 10.89
N SER A 258 9.98 -7.87 12.18
CA SER A 258 9.92 -9.24 12.70
C SER A 258 8.59 -9.92 12.33
N ARG A 259 8.60 -11.26 12.25
CA ARG A 259 7.38 -12.04 12.01
C ARG A 259 6.29 -11.75 13.03
N GLN A 260 6.67 -11.58 14.31
CA GLN A 260 5.75 -11.20 15.38
C GLN A 260 5.04 -9.84 15.11
N GLN A 261 5.70 -8.89 14.46
CA GLN A 261 5.07 -7.62 14.07
C GLN A 261 4.09 -7.82 12.91
N LEU A 262 4.42 -8.68 11.93
CA LEU A 262 3.49 -9.05 10.86
C LEU A 262 2.24 -9.72 11.43
N ASP A 263 2.41 -10.70 12.32
CA ASP A 263 1.29 -11.41 12.95
C ASP A 263 0.42 -10.45 13.81
N SER A 264 1.04 -9.44 14.43
CA SER A 264 0.30 -8.40 15.17
C SER A 264 -0.61 -7.57 14.26
N TRP A 265 -0.21 -7.32 13.01
CA TRP A 265 -1.08 -6.65 12.03
C TRP A 265 -2.26 -7.54 11.63
N LEU A 266 -2.03 -8.83 11.41
CA LEU A 266 -3.11 -9.78 11.08
C LEU A 266 -4.15 -9.88 12.20
N GLN A 267 -3.69 -10.02 13.45
CA GLN A 267 -4.57 -10.00 14.62
C GLN A 267 -5.36 -8.69 14.74
N PHE A 268 -4.76 -7.57 14.32
CA PHE A 268 -5.45 -6.29 14.33
C PHE A 268 -6.57 -6.25 13.28
N PHE A 269 -6.33 -6.77 12.07
CA PHE A 269 -7.38 -6.87 11.05
C PHE A 269 -8.53 -7.78 11.50
N ASP A 270 -8.23 -8.95 12.08
CA ASP A 270 -9.23 -9.86 12.65
C ASP A 270 -10.10 -9.15 13.69
N PHE A 271 -9.46 -8.37 14.58
CA PHE A 271 -10.17 -7.57 15.58
C PHE A 271 -11.08 -6.51 14.93
N LEU A 272 -10.60 -5.80 13.92
CA LEU A 272 -11.38 -4.75 13.24
C LEU A 272 -12.61 -5.33 12.53
N GLU A 273 -12.45 -6.48 11.87
CA GLU A 273 -13.55 -7.19 11.21
C GLU A 273 -14.56 -7.73 12.23
N LEU A 274 -14.09 -8.37 13.31
CA LEU A 274 -14.95 -8.87 14.38
C LEU A 274 -15.79 -7.76 15.03
N LYS A 275 -15.17 -6.59 15.25
CA LYS A 275 -15.82 -5.40 15.83
C LYS A 275 -16.64 -4.61 14.81
N LYS A 276 -16.69 -5.05 13.55
CA LYS A 276 -17.45 -4.45 12.44
C LYS A 276 -17.09 -2.98 12.21
N TYR A 277 -15.80 -2.66 12.25
CA TYR A 277 -15.35 -1.33 11.85
C TYR A 277 -15.72 -1.04 10.39
N PRO A 278 -15.92 0.24 10.00
CA PRO A 278 -16.23 0.60 8.63
C PRO A 278 -15.16 0.09 7.65
N GLN A 279 -15.57 -0.41 6.48
CA GLN A 279 -14.66 -0.94 5.46
C GLN A 279 -13.55 0.08 5.08
N SER A 280 -13.88 1.36 4.95
CA SER A 280 -12.90 2.41 4.66
C SER A 280 -11.80 2.54 5.71
N TYR A 281 -12.12 2.25 6.99
CA TYR A 281 -11.15 2.24 8.07
C TYR A 281 -10.22 1.03 7.97
N ILE A 282 -10.76 -0.15 7.66
CA ILE A 282 -9.98 -1.37 7.48
C ILE A 282 -9.04 -1.24 6.28
N GLU A 283 -9.56 -0.76 5.14
CA GLU A 283 -8.76 -0.50 3.93
C GLU A 283 -7.63 0.51 4.18
N MET A 284 -7.89 1.61 4.88
CA MET A 284 -6.84 2.56 5.30
C MET A 284 -5.74 1.87 6.10
N ASN A 285 -6.11 0.96 7.03
CA ASN A 285 -5.15 0.23 7.83
C ASN A 285 -4.36 -0.82 7.03
N TYR A 286 -4.96 -1.45 6.01
CA TYR A 286 -4.21 -2.28 5.07
C TYR A 286 -3.17 -1.47 4.29
N TRP A 287 -3.50 -0.25 3.89
CA TRP A 287 -2.51 0.64 3.26
C TRP A 287 -1.39 1.05 4.21
N ARG A 288 -1.70 1.34 5.49
CA ARG A 288 -0.67 1.57 6.53
C ARG A 288 0.25 0.36 6.66
N TYR A 289 -0.32 -0.84 6.70
CA TYR A 289 0.43 -2.09 6.77
C TYR A 289 1.34 -2.26 5.55
N ILE A 290 0.83 -2.05 4.33
CA ILE A 290 1.64 -2.09 3.10
C ILE A 290 2.77 -1.06 3.13
N TYR A 291 2.56 0.16 3.65
CA TYR A 291 3.64 1.15 3.73
C TYR A 291 4.77 0.72 4.66
N ILE A 292 4.53 -0.15 5.63
CA ILE A 292 5.55 -0.64 6.58
C ILE A 292 6.17 -1.96 6.10
N ALA A 293 5.34 -2.81 5.50
CA ALA A 293 5.66 -4.18 5.08
C ALA A 293 5.67 -4.34 3.56
N SER A 294 5.99 -3.28 2.82
CA SER A 294 5.93 -3.25 1.35
C SER A 294 6.79 -4.35 0.70
N ASN A 295 7.90 -4.72 1.36
CA ASN A 295 8.86 -5.75 0.94
C ASN A 295 8.37 -7.20 1.17
N TYR A 296 7.17 -7.39 1.72
CA TYR A 296 6.59 -8.71 2.00
C TYR A 296 5.41 -8.96 1.06
N GLN A 297 5.50 -10.00 0.25
CA GLN A 297 4.42 -10.42 -0.65
C GLN A 297 3.09 -10.66 0.09
N GLU A 298 3.16 -11.19 1.32
CA GLU A 298 2.01 -11.51 2.14
C GLU A 298 1.19 -10.26 2.46
N SER A 299 1.84 -9.09 2.59
CA SER A 299 1.13 -7.85 2.89
C SER A 299 0.15 -7.47 1.77
N TRP A 300 0.59 -7.63 0.52
CA TRP A 300 -0.19 -7.37 -0.68
C TRP A 300 -1.27 -8.44 -0.89
N ILE A 301 -0.91 -9.72 -0.72
CA ILE A 301 -1.83 -10.84 -0.90
C ILE A 301 -2.94 -10.81 0.15
N ASN A 302 -2.63 -10.50 1.40
CA ASN A 302 -3.63 -10.41 2.47
C ASN A 302 -4.66 -9.30 2.20
N PHE A 303 -4.21 -8.13 1.73
CA PHE A 303 -5.15 -7.07 1.38
C PHE A 303 -5.98 -7.40 0.13
N ALA A 304 -5.38 -8.08 -0.85
CA ALA A 304 -6.11 -8.58 -2.01
C ALA A 304 -7.17 -9.62 -1.60
N ASN A 305 -6.83 -10.55 -0.71
CA ASN A 305 -7.76 -11.55 -0.18
C ASN A 305 -8.94 -10.90 0.55
N TYR A 306 -8.68 -9.91 1.41
CA TYR A 306 -9.72 -9.11 2.04
C TYR A 306 -10.65 -8.48 0.99
N SER A 307 -10.07 -7.82 -0.02
CA SER A 307 -10.83 -7.19 -1.09
C SER A 307 -11.66 -8.19 -1.89
N ILE A 308 -11.14 -9.39 -2.16
CA ILE A 308 -11.84 -10.48 -2.86
C ILE A 308 -13.01 -10.99 -2.01
N TYR A 309 -12.80 -11.20 -0.71
CA TYR A 309 -13.84 -11.67 0.22
C TYR A 309 -15.06 -10.74 0.24
N TYR A 310 -14.82 -9.43 0.27
CA TYR A 310 -15.87 -8.40 0.18
C TYR A 310 -16.30 -8.07 -1.26
N LYS A 311 -15.93 -8.90 -2.25
CA LYS A 311 -16.28 -8.77 -3.68
C LYS A 311 -15.83 -7.44 -4.33
N ASN A 312 -14.86 -6.76 -3.74
CA ASN A 312 -14.23 -5.57 -4.31
C ASN A 312 -13.06 -5.97 -5.23
N PHE A 313 -13.40 -6.60 -6.35
CA PHE A 313 -12.41 -7.15 -7.28
C PHE A 313 -11.53 -6.08 -7.95
N ASN A 314 -12.05 -4.85 -8.10
CA ASN A 314 -11.26 -3.75 -8.64
C ASN A 314 -10.16 -3.30 -7.67
N SER A 315 -10.47 -3.23 -6.38
CA SER A 315 -9.47 -2.98 -5.35
C SER A 315 -8.44 -4.10 -5.30
N ALA A 316 -8.89 -5.36 -5.28
CA ALA A 316 -7.99 -6.53 -5.28
C ALA A 316 -7.00 -6.49 -6.45
N ARG A 317 -7.50 -6.25 -7.67
CA ARG A 317 -6.66 -6.09 -8.87
C ARG A 317 -5.67 -4.94 -8.71
N HIS A 318 -6.14 -3.77 -8.25
CA HIS A 318 -5.28 -2.60 -8.07
C HIS A 318 -4.13 -2.88 -7.10
N VAL A 319 -4.42 -3.50 -5.96
CA VAL A 319 -3.43 -3.89 -4.94
C VAL A 319 -2.43 -4.88 -5.51
N LEU A 320 -2.88 -5.93 -6.20
CA LEU A 320 -2.01 -6.96 -6.77
C LEU A 320 -1.10 -6.42 -7.88
N ILE A 321 -1.63 -5.63 -8.82
CA ILE A 321 -0.83 -4.98 -9.88
C ILE A 321 0.25 -4.10 -9.25
N ARG A 322 -0.13 -3.33 -8.24
CA ARG A 322 0.79 -2.42 -7.57
C ARG A 322 1.88 -3.16 -6.80
N GLY A 323 1.52 -4.22 -6.07
CA GLY A 323 2.47 -5.06 -5.34
C GLY A 323 3.43 -5.78 -6.27
N TRP A 324 2.92 -6.35 -7.36
CA TRP A 324 3.74 -7.02 -8.36
C TRP A 324 4.71 -6.06 -9.05
N ARG A 325 4.27 -4.86 -9.43
CA ARG A 325 5.17 -3.84 -10.01
C ARG A 325 6.25 -3.37 -9.04
N TYR A 326 5.98 -3.40 -7.74
CA TYR A 326 6.92 -2.97 -6.71
C TYR A 326 7.96 -4.07 -6.37
N LEU A 327 7.51 -5.33 -6.21
CA LEU A 327 8.37 -6.44 -5.80
C LEU A 327 8.90 -7.31 -6.93
N GLY A 328 8.20 -7.39 -8.06
CA GLY A 328 8.46 -8.38 -9.11
C GLY A 328 8.12 -9.81 -8.70
N ASP A 329 7.45 -10.01 -7.55
CA ASP A 329 7.24 -11.32 -6.96
C ASP A 329 6.20 -12.16 -7.74
N TYR A 330 6.56 -13.42 -8.00
CA TYR A 330 5.76 -14.32 -8.83
C TYR A 330 4.51 -14.83 -8.12
N THR A 331 4.48 -14.89 -6.78
CA THR A 331 3.30 -15.36 -6.03
C THR A 331 2.17 -14.33 -6.12
N ILE A 332 2.50 -13.04 -6.09
CA ILE A 332 1.55 -11.94 -6.33
C ILE A 332 1.01 -12.02 -7.76
N LEU A 333 1.89 -12.28 -8.73
CA LEU A 333 1.50 -12.44 -10.13
C LEU A 333 0.53 -13.61 -10.32
N ILE A 334 0.81 -14.77 -9.74
CA ILE A 334 -0.09 -15.92 -9.79
C ILE A 334 -1.46 -15.57 -9.21
N LYS A 335 -1.49 -14.88 -8.07
CA LYS A 335 -2.75 -14.44 -7.45
C LYS A 335 -3.52 -13.46 -8.33
N LEU A 336 -2.83 -12.59 -9.07
CA LEU A 336 -3.44 -11.68 -10.04
C LEU A 336 -4.01 -12.45 -11.23
N ILE A 337 -3.27 -13.42 -11.76
CA ILE A 337 -3.71 -14.29 -12.84
C ILE A 337 -4.96 -15.08 -12.41
N ASP A 338 -4.95 -15.66 -11.20
CA ASP A 338 -6.11 -16.35 -10.61
C ASP A 338 -7.34 -15.45 -10.57
N LEU A 339 -7.17 -14.20 -10.16
CA LEU A 339 -8.24 -13.21 -10.12
C LEU A 339 -8.78 -12.92 -11.53
N GLU A 340 -7.92 -12.72 -12.54
CA GLU A 340 -8.37 -12.46 -13.91
C GLU A 340 -9.07 -13.69 -14.51
N VAL A 341 -8.56 -14.90 -14.27
CA VAL A 341 -9.20 -16.15 -14.69
C VAL A 341 -10.59 -16.28 -14.03
N PHE A 342 -10.69 -16.04 -12.73
CA PHE A 342 -11.96 -16.04 -12.00
C PHE A 342 -12.97 -15.03 -12.59
N LEU A 343 -12.49 -13.86 -13.00
CA LEU A 343 -13.29 -12.80 -13.64
C LEU A 343 -13.52 -13.03 -15.14
N LYS A 344 -13.11 -14.19 -15.67
CA LYS A 344 -13.22 -14.58 -17.09
C LYS A 344 -12.48 -13.62 -18.03
N GLN A 345 -11.43 -12.96 -17.55
CA GLN A 345 -10.57 -12.04 -18.31
C GLN A 345 -9.31 -12.78 -18.80
N PHE A 346 -9.52 -13.83 -19.60
CA PHE A 346 -8.47 -14.79 -19.94
C PHE A 346 -7.35 -14.21 -20.81
N HIS A 347 -7.67 -13.31 -21.73
CA HIS A 347 -6.66 -12.60 -22.51
C HIS A 347 -5.69 -11.84 -21.61
N ARG A 348 -6.20 -11.12 -20.60
CA ARG A 348 -5.35 -10.41 -19.62
C ARG A 348 -4.50 -11.37 -18.81
N ALA A 349 -5.07 -12.50 -18.39
CA ALA A 349 -4.33 -13.53 -17.66
C ALA A 349 -3.15 -14.07 -18.48
N LYS A 350 -3.37 -14.33 -19.78
CA LYS A 350 -2.33 -14.78 -20.71
C LYS A 350 -1.29 -13.69 -20.97
N ASP A 351 -1.70 -12.45 -21.20
CA ASP A 351 -0.81 -11.31 -21.43
C ASP A 351 0.15 -11.11 -20.23
N LEU A 352 -0.37 -11.22 -19.00
CA LEU A 352 0.43 -11.14 -17.78
C LEU A 352 1.53 -12.21 -17.71
N ILE A 353 1.21 -13.45 -18.11
CA ILE A 353 2.18 -14.54 -18.13
C ILE A 353 3.22 -14.30 -19.23
N VAL A 354 2.78 -13.99 -20.45
CA VAL A 354 3.67 -13.77 -21.60
C VAL A 354 4.62 -12.60 -21.32
N ASP A 355 4.11 -11.51 -20.76
CA ASP A 355 4.93 -10.37 -20.34
C ASP A 355 5.97 -10.81 -19.30
N TYR A 356 5.59 -11.61 -18.30
CA TYR A 356 6.53 -12.10 -17.30
C TYR A 356 7.62 -13.00 -17.91
N LEU A 357 7.25 -13.92 -18.81
CA LEU A 357 8.19 -14.80 -19.53
C LEU A 357 9.17 -14.00 -20.40
N LYS A 358 8.70 -12.90 -21.01
CA LYS A 358 9.52 -12.07 -21.90
C LYS A 358 10.63 -11.31 -21.19
N TYR A 359 10.38 -10.85 -19.96
CA TYR A 359 11.31 -9.96 -19.24
C TYR A 359 12.13 -10.66 -18.15
N ASN A 360 11.85 -11.92 -17.81
CA ASN A 360 12.56 -12.67 -16.79
C ASN A 360 13.33 -13.84 -17.40
N VAL A 361 14.63 -13.91 -17.11
CA VAL A 361 15.49 -15.01 -17.58
C VAL A 361 15.23 -16.30 -16.78
N SER A 362 15.03 -16.16 -15.47
CA SER A 362 14.69 -17.28 -14.59
C SER A 362 13.22 -17.19 -14.23
N VAL A 363 12.44 -18.16 -14.70
CA VAL A 363 10.99 -18.21 -14.50
C VAL A 363 10.66 -19.38 -13.57
N PRO A 364 9.94 -19.13 -12.45
CA PRO A 364 9.50 -20.18 -11.54
C PRO A 364 8.54 -21.18 -12.21
N ILE A 365 8.70 -22.48 -11.89
CA ILE A 365 7.83 -23.58 -12.36
C ILE A 365 6.32 -23.24 -12.25
N PRO A 366 5.82 -22.66 -11.14
CA PRO A 366 4.38 -22.35 -11.01
C PRO A 366 3.83 -21.41 -12.09
N ILE A 367 4.66 -20.57 -12.72
CA ILE A 367 4.24 -19.71 -13.83
C ILE A 367 3.96 -20.52 -15.09
N TYR A 368 4.83 -21.48 -15.40
CA TYR A 368 4.63 -22.39 -16.53
C TYR A 368 3.43 -23.31 -16.32
N GLU A 369 3.26 -23.86 -15.12
CA GLU A 369 2.06 -24.65 -14.78
C GLU A 369 0.79 -23.81 -14.98
N LYS A 370 0.84 -22.53 -14.60
CA LYS A 370 -0.28 -21.62 -14.80
C LYS A 370 -0.58 -21.39 -16.28
N LEU A 371 0.44 -21.21 -17.11
CA LEU A 371 0.31 -21.09 -18.56
C LEU A 371 -0.41 -22.31 -19.15
N ILE A 372 0.08 -23.51 -18.84
CA ILE A 372 -0.50 -24.76 -19.37
C ILE A 372 -1.95 -24.90 -18.90
N SER A 373 -2.24 -24.60 -17.64
CA SER A 373 -3.60 -24.68 -17.09
C SER A 373 -4.56 -23.74 -17.81
N ILE A 374 -4.10 -22.53 -18.16
CA ILE A 374 -4.91 -21.55 -18.88
C ILE A 374 -5.10 -22.01 -20.32
N GLU A 375 -4.06 -22.45 -21.02
CA GLU A 375 -4.19 -22.94 -22.39
C GLU A 375 -5.12 -24.14 -22.48
N ARG A 376 -5.07 -25.09 -21.53
CA ARG A 376 -6.01 -26.23 -21.51
C ARG A 376 -7.46 -25.79 -21.29
N LEU A 377 -7.72 -24.69 -20.58
CA LEU A 377 -9.10 -24.19 -20.42
C LEU A 377 -9.70 -23.65 -21.74
N PHE A 378 -8.86 -23.30 -22.72
CA PHE A 378 -9.32 -22.74 -24.01
C PHE A 378 -9.11 -23.67 -25.19
N ASN A 379 -8.18 -24.60 -25.08
CA ASN A 379 -7.85 -25.51 -26.16
C ASN A 379 -8.01 -26.97 -25.71
N ASP A 380 -9.08 -27.59 -26.22
CA ASP A 380 -9.36 -29.01 -26.03
C ASP A 380 -8.47 -29.91 -26.89
N ASP A 381 -7.69 -29.35 -27.82
CA ASP A 381 -6.74 -30.11 -28.63
C ASP A 381 -5.56 -30.61 -27.79
N ASP A 382 -5.57 -31.91 -27.51
CA ASP A 382 -4.48 -32.61 -26.83
C ASP A 382 -3.12 -32.41 -27.54
N ASP A 383 -3.10 -32.34 -28.87
CA ASP A 383 -1.85 -32.22 -29.63
C ASP A 383 -1.24 -30.82 -29.46
N HIS A 384 -2.09 -29.79 -29.37
CA HIS A 384 -1.66 -28.44 -29.00
C HIS A 384 -1.03 -28.40 -27.60
N ILE A 385 -1.67 -29.02 -26.61
CA ILE A 385 -1.18 -29.03 -25.23
C ILE A 385 0.13 -29.81 -25.12
N LEU A 386 0.24 -30.96 -25.77
CA LEU A 386 1.50 -31.72 -25.86
C LEU A 386 2.61 -30.91 -26.54
N SER A 387 2.28 -30.11 -27.57
CA SER A 387 3.25 -29.21 -28.21
C SER A 387 3.76 -28.13 -27.25
N LEU A 388 2.89 -27.59 -26.39
CA LEU A 388 3.26 -26.62 -25.35
C LEU A 388 4.16 -27.25 -24.29
N PHE A 389 3.83 -28.45 -23.79
CA PHE A 389 4.70 -29.22 -22.89
C PHE A 389 6.08 -29.44 -23.52
N LYS A 390 6.12 -29.83 -24.81
CA LYS A 390 7.37 -30.00 -25.55
C LYS A 390 8.23 -28.75 -25.52
N LEU A 391 7.61 -27.60 -25.81
CA LEU A 391 8.31 -26.31 -25.86
C LEU A 391 8.86 -25.93 -24.48
N ILE A 392 8.04 -26.04 -23.43
CA ILE A 392 8.45 -25.71 -22.06
C ILE A 392 9.58 -26.62 -21.58
N ILE A 393 9.50 -27.93 -21.80
CA ILE A 393 10.54 -28.88 -21.38
C ILE A 393 11.84 -28.63 -22.13
N LYS A 394 11.79 -28.35 -23.44
CA LYS A 394 12.99 -28.05 -24.23
C LYS A 394 13.63 -26.72 -23.87
N ASP A 395 12.84 -25.72 -23.52
CA ASP A 395 13.38 -24.41 -23.13
C ASP A 395 13.96 -24.45 -21.71
N THR A 396 13.22 -25.02 -20.75
CA THR A 396 13.62 -25.04 -19.34
C THR A 396 14.61 -26.15 -18.99
N GLN A 397 14.64 -27.25 -19.75
CA GLN A 397 15.38 -28.48 -19.43
C GLN A 397 14.97 -29.14 -18.09
N ILE A 398 13.79 -28.79 -17.57
CA ILE A 398 13.26 -29.30 -16.30
C ILE A 398 12.39 -30.54 -16.55
N ASP A 399 12.71 -31.67 -15.91
CA ASP A 399 11.98 -32.94 -16.08
C ASP A 399 10.67 -33.02 -15.27
N TRP A 400 10.45 -32.12 -14.30
CA TRP A 400 9.22 -32.03 -13.52
C TRP A 400 7.95 -31.98 -14.37
N PHE A 401 7.99 -31.31 -15.53
CA PHE A 401 6.81 -31.17 -16.39
C PHE A 401 6.29 -32.50 -16.96
N PHE A 402 7.11 -33.56 -16.99
CA PHE A 402 6.61 -34.92 -17.29
C PHE A 402 5.64 -35.40 -16.20
N ASN A 403 5.94 -35.13 -14.92
CA ASN A 403 5.02 -35.42 -13.84
C ASN A 403 3.76 -34.56 -13.94
N VAL A 404 3.90 -33.27 -14.27
CA VAL A 404 2.75 -32.35 -14.45
C VAL A 404 1.80 -32.87 -15.55
N LEU A 405 2.34 -33.41 -16.65
CA LEU A 405 1.55 -33.99 -17.75
C LEU A 405 0.62 -35.13 -17.28
N THR A 406 0.98 -35.85 -16.21
CA THR A 406 0.16 -36.95 -15.69
C THR A 406 -1.21 -36.48 -15.19
N TYR A 407 -1.29 -35.24 -14.69
CA TYR A 407 -2.53 -34.65 -14.16
C TYR A 407 -3.50 -34.15 -15.24
N TYR A 408 -3.07 -34.06 -16.51
CA TYR A 408 -3.93 -33.61 -17.60
C TYR A 408 -4.68 -34.78 -18.23
N SER A 409 -5.96 -34.58 -18.52
CA SER A 409 -6.84 -35.57 -19.18
C SER A 409 -6.52 -35.70 -20.68
N ILE A 410 -5.40 -36.32 -20.99
CA ILE A 410 -4.93 -36.67 -22.34
C ILE A 410 -4.80 -38.18 -22.42
N ASP A 411 -5.12 -38.76 -23.58
CA ASP A 411 -4.99 -40.21 -23.80
C ASP A 411 -3.58 -40.73 -23.48
N ASN A 412 -3.50 -41.86 -22.79
CA ASN A 412 -2.22 -42.41 -22.32
C ASN A 412 -1.34 -42.87 -23.49
N GLN A 413 -1.92 -43.32 -24.62
CA GLN A 413 -1.11 -43.69 -25.80
C GLN A 413 -0.46 -42.44 -26.40
N LYS A 414 -1.18 -41.31 -26.46
CA LYS A 414 -0.61 -40.02 -26.86
C LYS A 414 0.51 -39.55 -25.92
N LYS A 415 0.33 -39.66 -24.60
CA LYS A 415 1.38 -39.31 -23.62
C LYS A 415 2.63 -40.18 -23.76
N LEU A 416 2.46 -41.49 -23.93
CA LEU A 416 3.58 -42.42 -24.18
C LEU A 416 4.31 -42.08 -25.48
N ALA A 417 3.58 -41.82 -26.57
CA ALA A 417 4.17 -41.37 -27.83
C ALA A 417 4.94 -40.05 -27.69
N PHE A 418 4.44 -39.12 -26.87
CA PHE A 418 5.13 -37.87 -26.54
C PHE A 418 6.44 -38.12 -25.77
N LEU A 419 6.44 -38.98 -24.75
CA LEU A 419 7.65 -39.33 -24.00
C LEU A 419 8.69 -40.00 -24.89
N GLU A 420 8.26 -40.89 -25.78
CA GLU A 420 9.13 -41.54 -26.77
C GLU A 420 9.77 -40.54 -27.76
N GLN A 421 9.16 -39.37 -27.99
CA GLN A 421 9.76 -38.28 -28.77
C GLN A 421 10.78 -37.45 -27.98
N MET A 422 10.84 -37.62 -26.66
CA MET A 422 11.65 -36.84 -25.70
C MET A 422 12.65 -37.74 -24.96
N LYS A 423 13.12 -38.81 -25.61
CA LYS A 423 14.04 -39.82 -25.05
C LYS A 423 15.36 -39.27 -24.54
N GLU A 424 15.75 -38.07 -24.96
CA GLU A 424 16.92 -37.36 -24.43
C GLU A 424 16.85 -37.13 -22.90
N PHE A 425 15.65 -37.17 -22.30
CA PHE A 425 15.44 -37.05 -20.85
C PHE A 425 15.43 -38.40 -20.11
N LYS A 426 15.66 -39.52 -20.79
CA LYS A 426 15.72 -40.86 -20.16
C LYS A 426 16.81 -40.91 -19.08
N GLY A 427 16.49 -41.49 -17.92
CA GLY A 427 17.37 -41.49 -16.75
C GLY A 427 17.13 -40.32 -15.78
N LYS A 428 16.25 -39.38 -16.12
CA LYS A 428 15.79 -38.32 -15.23
C LYS A 428 14.61 -38.83 -14.39
N LYS A 429 14.59 -38.45 -13.11
CA LYS A 429 13.66 -38.97 -12.09
C LYS A 429 12.19 -38.88 -12.54
N TYR A 430 11.74 -37.69 -12.96
CA TYR A 430 10.32 -37.48 -13.27
C TYR A 430 9.94 -38.04 -14.64
N TYR A 431 10.87 -38.10 -15.60
CA TYR A 431 10.66 -38.78 -16.88
C TYR A 431 10.43 -40.28 -16.68
N ASP A 432 11.35 -40.96 -15.97
CA ASP A 432 11.30 -42.41 -15.78
C ASP A 432 10.09 -42.81 -14.93
N ASN A 433 9.75 -42.03 -13.89
CA ASN A 433 8.55 -42.27 -13.09
C ASN A 433 7.27 -42.12 -13.92
N THR A 434 7.22 -41.10 -14.79
CA THR A 434 6.06 -40.87 -15.67
C THR A 434 5.90 -42.01 -16.69
N MET A 435 7.00 -42.49 -17.29
CA MET A 435 6.98 -43.63 -18.20
C MET A 435 6.41 -44.89 -17.54
N LYS A 436 6.90 -45.23 -16.35
CA LYS A 436 6.42 -46.39 -15.58
C LYS A 436 4.96 -46.26 -15.15
N LEU A 437 4.55 -45.07 -14.73
CA LEU A 437 3.16 -44.80 -14.35
C LEU A 437 2.20 -45.01 -15.53
N LEU A 438 2.58 -44.51 -16.71
CA LEU A 438 1.75 -44.62 -17.91
C LEU A 438 1.78 -46.02 -18.54
N SER A 439 2.84 -46.81 -18.33
CA SER A 439 2.92 -48.22 -18.74
C SER A 439 2.23 -49.20 -17.77
N GLY A 440 1.79 -48.73 -16.60
CA GLY A 440 1.12 -49.55 -15.58
C GLY A 440 2.08 -50.30 -14.64
N GLU A 441 3.35 -49.88 -14.58
CA GLU A 441 4.39 -50.47 -13.72
C GLU A 441 4.47 -49.83 -12.32
N LEU A 442 3.73 -48.74 -12.08
CA LEU A 442 3.68 -47.99 -10.82
C LEU A 442 2.22 -47.66 -10.46
N ASP A 443 1.82 -47.93 -9.21
CA ASP A 443 0.47 -47.61 -8.71
C ASP A 443 0.33 -46.11 -8.39
N LYS A 444 -0.86 -45.55 -8.66
CA LYS A 444 -1.16 -44.11 -8.49
C LYS A 444 -1.06 -43.62 -7.04
N GLU A 445 -1.09 -44.51 -6.04
CA GLU A 445 -1.15 -44.15 -4.62
C GLU A 445 0.19 -43.69 -4.02
N GLU A 446 1.33 -43.88 -4.71
CA GLU A 446 2.64 -43.38 -4.27
C GLU A 446 2.93 -41.93 -4.67
N GLN A 447 2.08 -41.29 -5.48
CA GLN A 447 2.18 -39.86 -5.75
C GLN A 447 1.60 -39.06 -4.57
N SER A 448 2.44 -38.77 -3.57
CA SER A 448 2.13 -37.67 -2.65
C SER A 448 1.84 -36.40 -3.46
N ALA A 449 0.68 -35.76 -3.18
CA ALA A 449 0.40 -34.44 -3.74
C ALA A 449 1.58 -33.50 -3.41
N PRO A 450 1.99 -32.61 -4.32
CA PRO A 450 3.27 -31.94 -4.18
C PRO A 450 3.32 -31.10 -2.89
N ASN A 451 4.34 -31.32 -2.05
CA ASN A 451 4.71 -30.35 -1.03
C ASN A 451 5.60 -29.28 -1.68
N PHE A 452 4.95 -28.31 -2.31
CA PHE A 452 5.58 -27.31 -3.18
C PHE A 452 6.69 -26.48 -2.51
N THR A 453 6.62 -26.27 -1.20
CA THR A 453 7.60 -25.48 -0.44
C THR A 453 8.93 -26.23 -0.26
N GLN A 454 8.86 -27.54 0.00
CA GLN A 454 10.02 -28.39 0.28
C GLN A 454 10.86 -28.64 -0.98
N MET A 455 10.21 -28.72 -2.15
CA MET A 455 10.87 -28.94 -3.44
C MET A 455 11.61 -27.71 -3.98
N TYR A 456 11.10 -26.49 -3.71
CA TYR A 456 11.77 -25.25 -4.11
C TYR A 456 13.07 -25.05 -3.32
N GLU A 457 13.09 -25.46 -2.05
CA GLU A 457 14.29 -25.50 -1.20
C GLU A 457 15.30 -26.54 -1.71
N GLU A 458 14.86 -27.74 -2.10
CA GLU A 458 15.75 -28.79 -2.65
C GLU A 458 16.39 -28.40 -3.99
N LEU A 459 15.67 -27.69 -4.87
CA LEU A 459 16.19 -27.24 -6.17
C LEU A 459 17.21 -26.09 -6.03
N LEU A 460 17.00 -25.16 -5.08
CA LEU A 460 17.96 -24.09 -4.77
C LEU A 460 19.29 -24.61 -4.19
N HIS A 461 19.29 -25.79 -3.57
CA HIS A 461 20.49 -26.42 -3.04
C HIS A 461 21.22 -27.32 -4.06
N SER A 462 20.69 -27.46 -5.28
CA SER A 462 21.26 -28.31 -6.34
C SER A 462 21.99 -27.55 -7.46
N VAL A 463 22.13 -26.22 -7.31
CA VAL A 463 23.01 -25.34 -8.10
C VAL A 463 24.11 -24.84 -7.19
#